data_AF-A0AAE9MBA9-F1
#
_entry.id   AF-A0AAE9MBA9-F1
#
_cell.length_a   1.000
_cell.length_b   1.000
_cell.length_c   1.000
_cell.angle_alpha   90.00
_cell.angle_beta   90.00
_cell.angle_gamma   90.00
#
_symmetry.space_group_name_H-M   'P 1'
#
loop_
_entity.id
_entity.type
_entity.pdbx_description
1 polymer ?
#
loop_
_entity_poly.entity_id
_entity_poly.type
_entity_poly.pdbx_seq_one_letter_code
_entity_poly.pdbx_strand_id
1 'polypeptide(L)' 'MSWVVYTFHESVQVVPIDDLKPHSYFHCECHPKIVDGVFVHNSFDGREATETPLPS' A
#
# COMPACT_ATOMS: atom_id res chain seq x y z
N MET A 1 6.60 12.39 -1.40
CA MET A 1 5.82 11.17 -1.58
C MET A 1 4.71 11.47 -2.55
N SER A 2 4.76 10.80 -3.70
CA SER A 2 3.74 10.92 -4.74
C SER A 2 2.91 9.64 -4.73
N TRP A 3 1.64 9.76 -5.11
CA TRP A 3 0.69 8.65 -5.12
C TRP A 3 0.08 8.52 -6.50
N VAL A 4 -0.18 7.29 -6.91
CA VAL A 4 -0.92 6.97 -8.12
C VAL A 4 -2.17 6.19 -7.75
N VAL A 5 -3.26 6.51 -8.44
CA VAL A 5 -4.54 5.82 -8.25
C VAL A 5 -4.71 4.82 -9.39
N TYR A 6 -4.88 3.56 -9.05
CA TYR A 6 -5.20 2.49 -9.97
C TYR A 6 -6.63 2.01 -9.72
N THR A 7 -7.40 1.90 -10.79
CA THR A 7 -8.67 1.17 -10.77
C THR A 7 -8.42 -0.25 -11.28
N PHE A 8 -8.52 -1.23 -10.39
CA PHE A 8 -8.34 -2.63 -10.75
C PHE A 8 -9.61 -3.43 -10.44
N HIS A 9 -10.23 -3.98 -11.48
CA HIS A 9 -11.58 -4.55 -11.45
C HIS A 9 -12.60 -3.52 -10.91
N GLU A 10 -13.12 -3.75 -9.71
CA GLU A 10 -14.09 -2.88 -9.02
C GLU A 10 -13.47 -2.18 -7.79
N SER A 11 -12.15 -2.31 -7.61
CA SER A 11 -11.42 -1.76 -6.48
C SER A 11 -10.56 -0.57 -6.90
N VAL A 12 -10.62 0.50 -6.11
CA VAL A 12 -9.68 1.62 -6.22
C VAL A 12 -8.49 1.32 -5.32
N GLN A 13 -7.28 1.41 -5.87
CA GLN A 13 -6.04 1.20 -5.14
C GLN A 13 -5.18 2.46 -5.24
N VAL A 14 -4.72 2.95 -4.10
CA VAL A 14 -3.81 4.08 -4.01
C VAL A 14 -2.44 3.52 -3.68
N VAL A 15 -1.52 3.63 -4.63
CA VAL A 15 -0.18 3.04 -4.57
C VAL A 15 0.87 4.17 -4.56
N PRO A 16 1.86 4.13 -3.68
CA PRO A 16 2.97 5.07 -3.72
C PRO A 16 3.91 4.75 -4.91
N ILE A 17 4.41 5.79 -5.59
CA ILE A 17 5.18 5.65 -6.85
C ILE A 17 6.70 5.70 -6.67
N ASP A 18 7.18 6.14 -5.52
CA ASP A 18 8.61 6.37 -5.23
C ASP A 18 9.14 5.41 -4.15
N ASP A 19 8.62 4.19 -4.13
CA ASP A 19 8.90 3.22 -3.08
C ASP A 19 10.14 2.37 -3.38
N LEU A 20 10.79 1.92 -2.30
CA LEU A 20 11.99 1.08 -2.38
C LEU A 20 11.69 -0.32 -2.97
N LYS A 21 10.42 -0.72 -3.00
CA LYS A 21 9.97 -2.02 -3.50
C LYS A 21 8.70 -1.89 -4.32
N PRO A 22 8.49 -2.78 -5.31
CA PRO A 22 7.27 -2.81 -6.08
C PRO A 22 6.08 -3.30 -5.24
N HIS A 23 4.90 -2.74 -5.50
CA HIS A 23 3.65 -3.16 -4.89
C HIS A 23 2.98 -4.26 -5.70
N SER A 24 2.36 -5.21 -5.00
CA SER A 24 1.43 -6.16 -5.60
C SER A 24 0.00 -5.69 -5.40
N TYR A 25 -0.83 -5.73 -6.45
CA TYR A 25 -2.26 -5.41 -6.34
C TYR A 25 -3.06 -6.49 -5.60
N PHE A 26 -2.45 -7.66 -5.39
CA PHE A 26 -3.01 -8.78 -4.63
C PHE A 26 -2.04 -9.16 -3.52
N HIS A 27 -2.52 -9.09 -2.26
CA HIS A 27 -1.77 -9.49 -1.07
C HIS A 27 -0.38 -8.82 -0.98
N CYS A 28 -0.36 -7.48 -1.03
CA CYS A 28 0.87 -6.71 -0.89
C CYS A 28 1.48 -6.88 0.51
N GLU A 29 2.79 -7.10 0.55
CA GLU A 29 3.58 -7.14 1.80
C GLU A 29 3.60 -5.79 2.53
N CYS A 30 3.17 -4.71 1.87
CA CYS A 30 2.96 -3.40 2.45
C CYS A 30 1.75 -3.33 3.39
N HIS A 31 0.99 -4.43 3.54
CA HIS A 31 -0.21 -4.52 4.38
C HIS A 31 -1.22 -3.38 4.12
N PRO A 32 -1.78 -3.30 2.90
CA PRO A 32 -2.67 -2.23 2.51
C PRO A 32 -3.92 -2.21 3.39
N LYS A 33 -4.40 -1.00 3.71
CA LYS A 33 -5.59 -0.79 4.52
C LYS A 33 -6.76 -0.40 3.63
N ILE A 34 -7.96 -0.85 3.99
CA ILE A 34 -9.17 -0.42 3.30
C ILE A 34 -9.72 0.80 4.04
N VAL A 35 -9.84 1.93 3.34
CA VAL A 35 -10.42 3.17 3.82
C VAL A 35 -11.52 3.57 2.85
N ASP A 36 -12.77 3.62 3.32
CA ASP A 36 -13.94 3.98 2.51
C ASP A 36 -14.08 3.18 1.20
N GLY A 37 -13.71 1.89 1.22
CA GLY A 37 -13.75 1.00 0.05
C GLY A 37 -12.55 1.14 -0.90
N VAL A 38 -11.58 1.99 -0.56
CA VAL A 38 -10.33 2.18 -1.30
C VAL A 38 -9.19 1.43 -0.61
N PHE A 39 -8.42 0.67 -1.36
CA PHE A 39 -7.20 0.02 -0.88
C PHE A 39 -6.04 1.01 -0.89
N VAL A 40 -5.60 1.43 0.29
CA VAL A 40 -4.47 2.33 0.47
C VAL A 40 -3.24 1.52 0.83
N HIS A 41 -2.24 1.52 -0.04
CA HIS A 41 -0.96 0.85 0.20
C HIS A 41 -0.08 1.71 1.10
N ASN A 42 0.66 1.10 2.03
CA ASN A 42 1.65 1.83 2.84
C ASN A 42 2.97 1.91 2.07
N SER A 43 3.74 2.98 2.25
CA SER A 43 5.02 3.11 1.58
C SER A 43 6.08 2.13 2.11
N PHE A 44 6.88 1.62 1.18
CA PHE A 44 8.14 0.94 1.46
C PHE A 44 9.29 1.96 1.51
N ASP A 45 9.43 2.68 2.62
CA ASP A 45 10.48 3.69 2.83
C ASP A 45 11.53 3.27 3.89
N GLY A 46 11.52 1.99 4.29
CA GLY A 46 12.42 1.44 5.31
C GLY A 46 11.95 1.64 6.75
N ARG A 47 10.76 2.23 6.96
CA ARG A 47 10.16 2.45 8.29
C ARG A 47 9.05 1.47 8.62
N GLU A 48 8.84 0.45 7.79
CA GLU A 48 7.74 -0.50 7.92
C GLU A 48 7.81 -1.25 9.26
N ALA A 49 9.03 -1.55 9.72
CA ALA A 49 9.27 -2.20 11.01
C ALA A 49 8.83 -1.36 12.23
N THR A 50 8.74 -0.03 12.09
CA THR A 50 8.34 0.89 13.15
C THR A 50 6.92 1.40 13.02
N GLU A 51 6.42 1.54 11.78
CA GLU A 51 5.11 2.15 11.47
C GLU A 51 4.03 1.10 11.19
N THR A 52 4.42 -0.13 10.86
CA THR A 52 3.52 -1.27 10.64
C THR A 52 3.93 -2.44 11.54
N PRO A 53 3.74 -2.35 12.87
CA PRO A 53 4.07 -3.44 13.77
C PRO A 53 3.25 -4.68 13.40
N LEU A 54 3.94 -5.78 13.12
CA LEU A 54 3.29 -7.08 12.94
C LEU A 54 2.62 -7.47 14.26
N PRO A 55 1.37 -7.97 14.24
CA PRO A 55 0.75 -8.51 15.44
C PRO A 55 1.59 -9.68 15.96
N SER A 56 1.86 -9.68 17.26
CA SER A 56 2.62 -10.71 17.99
C SER A 56 1.85 -12.02 18.12
#